data_AF-I9KAU1-F1
#
_entry.id   AF-I9KAU1-F1
#
_cell.length_a   1.000
_cell.length_b   1.000
_cell.length_c   1.000
_cell.angle_alpha   90.00
_cell.angle_beta   90.00
_cell.angle_gamma   90.00
#
_symmetry.space_group_name_H-M   'P 1'
#
loop_
_entity.id
_entity.type
_entity.pdbx_description
1 polymer ?
#
loop_
_entity_poly.entity_id
_entity_poly.type
_entity_poly.pdbx_seq_one_letter_code
_entity_poly.pdbx_strand_id
1 'polypeptide(L)'
;MSPAGTWQPTSALAHAVDAAGFRYDPDQDIIYSRMDAAQRDLGYAAGYDAAALGISANLHCEPIFFDHAGKHWMIELWKGQYGLETGCEIGVYTRPIGSGGPVYALLDATVGRRVGDDVATHNLFYDGAADADMLTMSATLVRHGEPVFTRGPERHWWLTGFRWGLLSDPADLSVRISITLLNEAMLAAFTAAIADRPYPDLRVDGTTVSFTFATPFAGQPPRPQAVVERVNRANEAIVRAYADLPHTGNDPNDIQADILRVVGLSRLHRRDQLGRTVGQLAVEAGQSMGTVVDVFTRRFGVAASTVVDWLSGATSDFATWVAATQDYLGLPLNFTCYVEIDNTHGASDLLLTGHRATHGSFVVGPPAWIGKGTTARLVLRDPKPSIHGSAGSVTYAYATADLAMTSVDLSFECPTLNHHNAATASRSDWVTWAKSGDAGRPWRTSAPARGHPLFVSSVIGGGRPA
;
A
#
# COMPACT_ATOMS: atom_id res chain seq x y z
N MET A 1 -19.00 8.78 -33.26
CA MET A 1 -18.19 10.01 -33.16
C MET A 1 -16.75 9.56 -32.98
N SER A 2 -15.83 10.06 -33.81
CA SER A 2 -14.42 9.64 -33.86
C SER A 2 -13.72 9.85 -32.51
N PRO A 3 -12.77 8.99 -32.10
CA PRO A 3 -12.14 9.11 -30.78
C PRO A 3 -11.25 10.36 -30.79
N ALA A 4 -11.60 11.35 -29.97
CA ALA A 4 -10.69 12.42 -29.61
C ALA A 4 -9.42 11.78 -29.02
N GLY A 5 -8.26 12.32 -29.41
CA GLY A 5 -6.96 11.66 -29.32
C GLY A 5 -6.68 11.04 -27.95
N THR A 6 -6.39 9.74 -27.95
CA THR A 6 -5.91 9.02 -26.77
C THR A 6 -4.73 9.76 -26.16
N TRP A 7 -4.89 10.22 -24.92
CA TRP A 7 -3.80 10.77 -24.12
C TRP A 7 -2.59 9.84 -24.13
N GLN A 8 -1.40 10.41 -24.33
CA GLN A 8 -0.13 9.68 -24.29
C GLN A 8 0.78 10.28 -23.22
N PRO A 9 1.49 9.43 -22.46
CA PRO A 9 2.44 9.91 -21.48
C PRO A 9 3.70 10.45 -22.17
N THR A 10 4.12 11.65 -21.77
CA THR A 10 5.32 12.34 -22.27
C THR A 10 6.21 12.91 -21.16
N SER A 11 5.66 13.09 -19.95
CA SER A 11 6.41 13.47 -18.75
C SER A 11 6.76 12.26 -17.87
N ALA A 12 7.71 12.42 -16.95
CA ALA A 12 8.05 11.37 -15.98
C ALA A 12 6.86 10.98 -15.09
N LEU A 13 6.05 11.96 -14.67
CA LEU A 13 4.83 11.73 -13.90
C LEU A 13 3.79 10.97 -14.74
N ALA A 14 3.59 11.38 -15.99
CA ALA A 14 2.67 10.72 -16.90
C ALA A 14 3.06 9.27 -17.17
N HIS A 15 4.35 8.99 -17.38
CA HIS A 15 4.83 7.61 -17.51
C HIS A 15 4.65 6.80 -16.23
N ALA A 16 4.82 7.43 -15.05
CA ALA A 16 4.56 6.75 -13.78
C ALA A 16 3.08 6.43 -13.58
N VAL A 17 2.18 7.35 -13.92
CA VAL A 17 0.71 7.14 -13.90
C VAL A 17 0.32 6.01 -14.87
N ASP A 18 0.89 6.01 -16.07
CA ASP A 18 0.62 4.96 -17.06
C ASP A 18 1.12 3.58 -16.62
N ALA A 19 2.35 3.51 -16.09
CA ALA A 19 2.94 2.29 -15.55
C ALA A 19 2.19 1.78 -14.30
N ALA A 20 1.58 2.68 -13.54
CA ALA A 20 0.71 2.36 -12.42
C ALA A 20 -0.65 1.77 -12.84
N GLY A 21 -0.93 1.72 -14.14
CA GLY A 21 -2.18 1.16 -14.67
C GLY A 21 -3.29 2.19 -14.86
N PHE A 22 -2.95 3.48 -15.01
CA PHE A 22 -3.94 4.55 -15.19
C PHE A 22 -3.70 5.38 -16.45
N ARG A 23 -4.74 6.08 -16.90
CA ARG A 23 -4.73 7.03 -18.01
C ARG A 23 -5.42 8.32 -17.57
N TYR A 24 -5.26 9.36 -18.36
CA TYR A 24 -5.91 10.65 -18.16
C TYR A 24 -7.00 10.87 -19.23
N ASP A 25 -8.14 11.42 -18.80
CA ASP A 25 -9.25 11.85 -19.63
C ASP A 25 -9.30 13.40 -19.66
N PRO A 26 -8.90 14.03 -20.77
CA PRO A 26 -8.88 15.49 -20.89
C PRO A 26 -10.26 16.14 -20.91
N ASP A 27 -11.33 15.41 -21.27
CA ASP A 27 -12.67 15.98 -21.38
C ASP A 27 -13.30 16.26 -20.00
N GLN A 28 -12.88 15.49 -18.99
CA GLN A 28 -13.41 15.56 -17.64
C GLN A 28 -12.36 15.91 -16.59
N ASP A 29 -11.09 15.99 -16.99
CA ASP A 29 -9.95 16.31 -16.14
C ASP A 29 -9.74 15.27 -15.01
N ILE A 30 -9.78 13.98 -15.37
CA ILE A 30 -9.70 12.85 -14.41
C ILE A 30 -8.65 11.81 -14.79
N ILE A 31 -8.20 11.07 -13.78
CA ILE A 31 -7.38 9.86 -13.91
C ILE A 31 -8.28 8.63 -13.78
N TYR A 32 -7.99 7.60 -14.56
CA TYR A 32 -8.85 6.42 -14.66
C TYR A 32 -8.07 5.15 -14.99
N SER A 33 -8.61 3.99 -14.60
CA SER A 33 -7.96 2.68 -14.77
C SER A 33 -7.82 2.27 -16.23
N ARG A 34 -6.71 1.60 -16.55
CA ARG A 34 -6.51 0.87 -17.80
C ARG A 34 -7.13 -0.51 -17.72
N MET A 35 -7.57 -1.01 -18.87
CA MET A 35 -8.06 -2.39 -19.01
C MET A 35 -7.00 -3.43 -18.64
N ASP A 36 -5.75 -3.19 -19.03
CA ASP A 36 -4.60 -4.08 -18.88
C ASP A 36 -3.75 -3.77 -17.64
N ALA A 37 -4.33 -3.09 -16.65
CA ALA A 37 -3.66 -2.79 -15.39
C ALA A 37 -3.23 -4.10 -14.68
N ALA A 38 -1.96 -4.19 -14.28
CA ALA A 38 -1.37 -5.37 -13.65
C ALA A 38 -2.06 -5.77 -12.32
N GLN A 39 -2.83 -4.85 -11.73
CA GLN A 39 -3.71 -5.07 -10.59
C GLN A 39 -4.69 -6.22 -10.79
N ARG A 40 -5.06 -6.52 -12.04
CA ARG A 40 -5.97 -7.63 -12.37
C ARG A 40 -5.45 -8.98 -11.86
N ASP A 41 -4.14 -9.18 -11.94
CA ASP A 41 -3.49 -10.43 -11.51
C ASP A 41 -3.45 -10.55 -9.98
N LEU A 42 -3.54 -9.43 -9.26
CA LEU A 42 -3.49 -9.38 -7.79
C LEU A 42 -4.83 -9.67 -7.12
N GLY A 43 -5.92 -9.79 -7.89
CA GLY A 43 -7.26 -10.05 -7.38
C GLY A 43 -7.71 -9.07 -6.30
N TYR A 44 -8.60 -9.51 -5.41
CA TYR A 44 -9.09 -8.73 -4.30
C TYR A 44 -9.58 -9.59 -3.14
N ALA A 45 -9.51 -9.04 -1.93
CA ALA A 45 -10.02 -9.65 -0.71
C ALA A 45 -10.29 -8.56 0.36
N ALA A 46 -11.08 -8.88 1.39
CA ALA A 46 -11.48 -7.92 2.43
C ALA A 46 -10.30 -7.27 3.18
N GLY A 47 -9.15 -7.95 3.27
CA GLY A 47 -7.92 -7.40 3.85
C GLY A 47 -7.38 -6.17 3.11
N TYR A 48 -7.72 -6.00 1.84
CA TYR A 48 -7.33 -4.85 1.02
C TYR A 48 -8.10 -3.61 1.49
N ASP A 49 -9.39 -3.75 1.77
CA ASP A 49 -10.20 -2.69 2.37
C ASP A 49 -9.71 -2.32 3.77
N ALA A 50 -9.36 -3.32 4.58
CA ALA A 50 -8.80 -3.10 5.93
C ALA A 50 -7.46 -2.35 5.90
N ALA A 51 -6.69 -2.56 4.83
CA ALA A 51 -5.42 -1.91 4.58
C ALA A 51 -5.54 -0.51 3.94
N ALA A 52 -6.74 -0.09 3.48
CA ALA A 52 -6.93 1.14 2.70
C ALA A 52 -6.38 2.40 3.42
N LEU A 53 -6.58 2.51 4.73
CA LEU A 53 -6.04 3.63 5.52
C LEU A 53 -4.50 3.66 5.53
N GLY A 54 -3.85 2.51 5.41
CA GLY A 54 -2.39 2.38 5.31
C GLY A 54 -1.81 2.96 4.01
N ILE A 55 -2.64 3.07 2.97
CA ILE A 55 -2.30 3.71 1.68
C ILE A 55 -2.96 5.09 1.52
N SER A 56 -3.32 5.73 2.64
CA SER A 56 -3.98 7.05 2.67
C SER A 56 -5.38 7.08 2.02
N ALA A 57 -6.01 5.92 1.87
CA ALA A 57 -7.35 5.80 1.31
C ALA A 57 -8.40 5.74 2.45
N ASN A 58 -9.17 6.81 2.60
CA ASN A 58 -10.35 6.85 3.46
C ASN A 58 -11.59 6.63 2.58
N LEU A 59 -12.15 5.42 2.61
CA LEU A 59 -13.17 4.95 1.67
C LEU A 59 -14.40 4.37 2.37
N HIS A 60 -15.53 4.43 1.69
CA HIS A 60 -16.65 3.53 1.91
C HIS A 60 -16.59 2.37 0.91
N CYS A 61 -16.69 1.15 1.42
CA CYS A 61 -16.67 -0.10 0.64
C CYS A 61 -18.04 -0.77 0.70
N GLU A 62 -18.52 -1.30 -0.42
CA GLU A 62 -19.80 -2.00 -0.53
C GLU A 62 -19.64 -3.27 -1.40
N PRO A 63 -19.22 -4.40 -0.83
CA PRO A 63 -19.14 -5.68 -1.52
C PRO A 63 -20.52 -6.29 -1.74
N ILE A 64 -20.75 -6.90 -2.91
CA ILE A 64 -21.96 -7.62 -3.29
C ILE A 64 -21.53 -9.01 -3.77
N PHE A 65 -21.92 -10.04 -3.02
CA PHE A 65 -21.54 -11.42 -3.27
C PHE A 65 -22.72 -12.23 -3.81
N PHE A 66 -22.49 -13.04 -4.84
CA PHE A 66 -23.49 -13.94 -5.40
C PHE A 66 -22.84 -15.07 -6.19
N ASP A 67 -23.58 -16.14 -6.45
CA ASP A 67 -23.11 -17.25 -7.27
C ASP A 67 -23.72 -17.19 -8.67
N HIS A 68 -22.89 -17.37 -9.70
CA HIS A 68 -23.37 -17.45 -11.07
C HIS A 68 -22.42 -18.28 -11.95
N ALA A 69 -22.99 -19.15 -12.79
CA ALA A 69 -22.27 -19.96 -13.78
C ALA A 69 -21.05 -20.71 -13.20
N GLY A 70 -21.20 -21.31 -12.02
CA GLY A 70 -20.14 -22.11 -11.38
C GLY A 70 -19.01 -21.29 -10.74
N LYS A 71 -19.22 -19.98 -10.54
CA LYS A 71 -18.27 -19.08 -9.86
C LYS A 71 -18.96 -18.37 -8.70
N HIS A 72 -18.22 -18.17 -7.62
CA HIS A 72 -18.49 -17.11 -6.65
C HIS A 72 -18.12 -15.78 -7.30
N TRP A 73 -18.99 -14.79 -7.21
CA TRP A 73 -18.78 -13.43 -7.69
C TRP A 73 -18.71 -12.48 -6.51
N MET A 74 -17.84 -11.49 -6.64
CA MET A 74 -17.83 -10.30 -5.80
C MET A 74 -17.78 -9.08 -6.72
N ILE A 75 -18.83 -8.28 -6.70
CA ILE A 75 -18.80 -6.94 -7.24
C ILE A 75 -18.64 -6.00 -6.06
N GLU A 76 -17.60 -5.19 -6.03
CA GLU A 76 -17.35 -4.27 -4.92
C GLU A 76 -17.28 -2.84 -5.41
N LEU A 77 -17.94 -1.96 -4.65
CA LEU A 77 -18.07 -0.54 -4.94
C LEU A 77 -17.26 0.24 -3.93
N TRP A 78 -16.50 1.23 -4.39
CA TRP A 78 -15.74 2.13 -3.53
C TRP A 78 -16.02 3.58 -3.86
N LYS A 79 -16.03 4.43 -2.83
CA LYS A 79 -15.98 5.89 -2.96
C LYS A 79 -15.27 6.53 -1.79
N GLY A 80 -14.53 7.60 -2.04
CA GLY A 80 -13.86 8.33 -0.96
C GLY A 80 -12.65 9.13 -1.42
N GLN A 81 -11.74 9.34 -0.47
CA GLN A 81 -10.49 10.07 -0.65
C GLN A 81 -9.30 9.11 -0.69
N TYR A 82 -8.58 9.08 -1.81
CA TYR A 82 -7.41 8.26 -2.11
C TYR A 82 -6.15 9.14 -2.09
N GLY A 83 -5.74 9.61 -0.90
CA GLY A 83 -4.62 10.54 -0.82
C GLY A 83 -4.93 11.89 -1.47
N LEU A 84 -4.33 12.16 -2.63
CA LEU A 84 -4.55 13.36 -3.44
C LEU A 84 -5.94 13.39 -4.10
N GLU A 85 -6.54 12.22 -4.30
CA GLU A 85 -7.63 12.05 -5.26
C GLU A 85 -8.97 11.83 -4.56
N THR A 86 -10.03 12.50 -5.02
CA THR A 86 -11.40 12.08 -4.73
C THR A 86 -11.85 11.15 -5.86
N GLY A 87 -12.44 9.99 -5.54
CA GLY A 87 -12.82 9.05 -6.59
C GLY A 87 -13.86 8.00 -6.22
N CYS A 88 -14.17 7.18 -7.21
CA CYS A 88 -14.98 5.97 -7.05
C CYS A 88 -14.52 4.84 -7.97
N GLU A 89 -14.87 3.63 -7.60
CA GLU A 89 -14.48 2.42 -8.29
C GLU A 89 -15.63 1.39 -8.31
N ILE A 90 -15.73 0.60 -9.37
CA ILE A 90 -16.54 -0.62 -9.46
C ILE A 90 -15.60 -1.75 -9.91
N GLY A 91 -15.36 -2.71 -9.03
CA GLY A 91 -14.54 -3.88 -9.31
C GLY A 91 -15.38 -5.15 -9.42
N VAL A 92 -15.02 -5.99 -10.38
CA VAL A 92 -15.66 -7.28 -10.65
C VAL A 92 -14.61 -8.37 -10.46
N TYR A 93 -14.91 -9.28 -9.53
CA TYR A 93 -14.02 -10.36 -9.16
C TYR A 93 -14.78 -11.67 -9.12
N THR A 94 -14.07 -12.75 -9.45
CA THR A 94 -14.66 -14.08 -9.53
C THR A 94 -13.74 -15.11 -8.91
N ARG A 95 -14.32 -16.21 -8.43
CA ARG A 95 -13.58 -17.38 -8.00
C ARG A 95 -14.37 -18.64 -8.39
N PRO A 96 -13.77 -19.61 -9.11
CA PRO A 96 -14.47 -20.86 -9.43
C PRO A 96 -14.93 -21.59 -8.16
N ILE A 97 -16.17 -22.08 -8.16
CA ILE A 97 -16.72 -22.82 -7.01
C ILE A 97 -15.92 -24.13 -6.83
N GLY A 98 -15.54 -24.42 -5.59
CA GLY A 98 -14.70 -25.58 -5.27
C GLY A 98 -13.21 -25.40 -5.60
N SER A 99 -12.79 -24.21 -6.05
CA SER A 99 -11.37 -23.89 -6.19
C SER A 99 -10.67 -23.86 -4.84
N GLY A 100 -9.49 -24.48 -4.79
CA GLY A 100 -8.65 -24.56 -3.61
C GLY A 100 -7.19 -24.75 -4.00
N GLY A 101 -6.39 -25.21 -3.06
CA GLY A 101 -4.94 -25.35 -3.22
C GLY A 101 -4.17 -24.45 -2.26
N PRO A 102 -2.85 -24.64 -2.16
CA PRO A 102 -2.05 -24.00 -1.11
C PRO A 102 -2.05 -22.48 -1.19
N VAL A 103 -2.12 -21.91 -2.41
CA VAL A 103 -2.15 -20.46 -2.61
C VAL A 103 -3.47 -19.84 -2.15
N TYR A 104 -4.61 -20.38 -2.59
CA TYR A 104 -5.91 -19.87 -2.14
C TYR A 104 -6.09 -20.08 -0.64
N ALA A 105 -5.72 -21.25 -0.10
CA ALA A 105 -5.82 -21.50 1.33
C ALA A 105 -5.01 -20.46 2.15
N LEU A 106 -3.84 -20.07 1.65
CA LEU A 106 -3.05 -19.00 2.27
C LEU A 106 -3.77 -17.65 2.20
N LEU A 107 -4.18 -17.23 1.00
CA LEU A 107 -4.81 -15.94 0.78
C LEU A 107 -6.13 -15.81 1.55
N ASP A 108 -6.93 -16.87 1.60
CA ASP A 108 -8.16 -16.95 2.38
C ASP A 108 -7.87 -16.77 3.88
N ALA A 109 -6.82 -17.42 4.38
CA ALA A 109 -6.44 -17.35 5.78
C ALA A 109 -5.86 -15.99 6.19
N THR A 110 -5.21 -15.25 5.28
CA THR A 110 -4.50 -14.00 5.58
C THR A 110 -5.31 -12.76 5.24
N VAL A 111 -5.76 -12.63 3.99
CA VAL A 111 -6.42 -11.42 3.46
C VAL A 111 -7.89 -11.65 3.12
N GLY A 112 -8.34 -12.90 3.03
CA GLY A 112 -9.74 -13.24 2.74
C GLY A 112 -10.71 -12.87 3.85
N ARG A 113 -10.29 -12.97 5.11
CA ARG A 113 -11.18 -12.82 6.28
C ARG A 113 -11.81 -11.44 6.37
N ARG A 114 -13.13 -11.39 6.30
CA ARG A 114 -13.98 -10.20 6.51
C ARG A 114 -14.50 -10.21 7.95
N VAL A 115 -14.07 -9.22 8.73
CA VAL A 115 -14.45 -9.12 10.15
C VAL A 115 -15.95 -8.86 10.27
N GLY A 116 -16.66 -9.69 11.05
CA GLY A 116 -18.10 -9.55 11.28
C GLY A 116 -18.99 -10.15 10.19
N ASP A 117 -18.43 -10.96 9.29
CA ASP A 117 -19.17 -11.69 8.27
C ASP A 117 -18.86 -13.19 8.37
N ASP A 118 -19.85 -13.99 8.78
CA ASP A 118 -19.68 -15.43 8.99
C ASP A 118 -19.95 -16.26 7.71
N VAL A 119 -20.30 -15.62 6.59
CA VAL A 119 -20.55 -16.32 5.33
C VAL A 119 -19.20 -16.74 4.73
N ALA A 120 -18.98 -18.06 4.63
CA ALA A 120 -17.69 -18.61 4.20
C ALA A 120 -17.22 -18.09 2.84
N THR A 121 -18.13 -17.90 1.88
CA THR A 121 -17.78 -17.40 0.54
C THR A 121 -17.38 -15.92 0.54
N HIS A 122 -17.82 -15.12 1.52
CA HIS A 122 -17.42 -13.71 1.64
C HIS A 122 -16.01 -13.56 2.22
N ASN A 123 -15.48 -14.63 2.81
CA ASN A 123 -14.17 -14.70 3.48
C ASN A 123 -13.07 -15.28 2.58
N LEU A 124 -13.22 -15.11 1.27
CA LEU A 124 -12.34 -15.66 0.25
C LEU A 124 -11.53 -14.56 -0.43
N PHE A 125 -10.35 -14.93 -0.93
CA PHE A 125 -9.70 -14.17 -1.98
C PHE A 125 -10.38 -14.46 -3.33
N TYR A 126 -10.59 -13.42 -4.12
CA TYR A 126 -11.19 -13.47 -5.46
C TYR A 126 -10.21 -12.99 -6.53
N ASP A 127 -10.23 -13.60 -7.71
CA ASP A 127 -9.42 -13.18 -8.84
C ASP A 127 -10.11 -12.03 -9.61
N GLY A 128 -9.33 -11.14 -10.24
CA GLY A 128 -9.90 -10.16 -11.17
C GLY A 128 -10.68 -10.86 -12.29
N ALA A 129 -11.87 -10.37 -12.62
CA ALA A 129 -12.74 -11.00 -13.60
C ALA A 129 -12.00 -11.24 -14.93
N ALA A 130 -12.16 -12.44 -15.52
CA ALA A 130 -11.60 -12.78 -16.82
C ALA A 130 -12.30 -12.02 -17.96
N ASP A 131 -11.76 -12.06 -19.18
CA ASP A 131 -12.29 -11.28 -20.30
C ASP A 131 -13.74 -11.64 -20.62
N ALA A 132 -14.15 -12.89 -20.40
CA ALA A 132 -15.53 -13.34 -20.56
C ALA A 132 -16.47 -12.82 -19.45
N ASP A 133 -15.92 -12.51 -18.28
CA ASP A 133 -16.67 -12.16 -17.07
C ASP A 133 -16.78 -10.63 -16.83
N MET A 134 -16.12 -9.81 -17.65
CA MET A 134 -16.26 -8.35 -17.58
C MET A 134 -17.69 -7.91 -17.86
N LEU A 135 -18.12 -6.88 -17.13
CA LEU A 135 -19.46 -6.31 -17.20
C LEU A 135 -19.40 -4.92 -17.83
N THR A 136 -20.47 -4.54 -18.54
CA THR A 136 -20.65 -3.14 -18.95
C THR A 136 -21.13 -2.35 -17.75
N MET A 137 -20.37 -1.33 -17.37
CA MET A 137 -20.61 -0.55 -16.16
C MET A 137 -20.53 0.95 -16.46
N SER A 138 -21.27 1.74 -15.70
CA SER A 138 -21.07 3.20 -15.60
C SER A 138 -21.14 3.67 -14.16
N ALA A 139 -20.42 4.76 -13.89
CA ALA A 139 -20.36 5.38 -12.57
C ALA A 139 -20.30 6.90 -12.72
N THR A 140 -21.23 7.62 -12.11
CA THR A 140 -21.16 9.07 -11.94
C THR A 140 -20.89 9.37 -10.47
N LEU A 141 -19.70 9.89 -10.18
CA LEU A 141 -19.38 10.38 -8.84
C LEU A 141 -20.07 11.73 -8.62
N VAL A 142 -20.76 11.87 -7.49
CA VAL A 142 -21.49 13.06 -7.09
C VAL A 142 -20.98 13.50 -5.73
N ARG A 143 -20.74 14.80 -5.56
CA ARG A 143 -20.30 15.41 -4.29
C ARG A 143 -21.27 16.52 -3.92
N HIS A 144 -21.89 16.42 -2.75
CA HIS A 144 -22.95 17.33 -2.30
C HIS A 144 -24.07 17.58 -3.34
N GLY A 145 -24.46 16.53 -4.07
CA GLY A 145 -25.52 16.60 -5.08
C GLY A 145 -25.05 17.01 -6.49
N GLU A 146 -23.84 17.54 -6.63
CA GLU A 146 -23.27 17.97 -7.92
C GLU A 146 -22.38 16.89 -8.54
N PRO A 147 -22.52 16.57 -9.84
CA PRO A 147 -21.64 15.63 -10.52
C PRO A 147 -20.17 16.10 -10.55
N VAL A 148 -19.24 15.21 -10.21
CA VAL A 148 -17.80 15.44 -10.29
C VAL A 148 -17.25 14.96 -11.64
N PHE A 149 -17.59 13.73 -12.04
CA PHE A 149 -17.26 13.11 -13.34
C PHE A 149 -18.17 11.91 -13.61
N THR A 150 -18.13 11.40 -14.84
CA THR A 150 -18.79 10.14 -15.26
C THR A 150 -17.83 9.22 -16.00
N ARG A 151 -17.79 7.94 -15.62
CA ARG A 151 -17.14 6.86 -16.36
C ARG A 151 -18.16 5.95 -16.99
N GLY A 152 -17.82 5.42 -18.16
CA GLY A 152 -18.65 4.49 -18.92
C GLY A 152 -19.85 5.16 -19.61
N PRO A 153 -20.77 4.37 -20.20
CA PRO A 153 -20.81 2.92 -20.15
C PRO A 153 -19.63 2.27 -20.87
N GLU A 154 -18.93 1.37 -20.18
CA GLU A 154 -17.77 0.67 -20.71
C GLU A 154 -17.71 -0.75 -20.15
N ARG A 155 -17.31 -1.72 -20.99
CA ARG A 155 -17.10 -3.10 -20.55
C ARG A 155 -15.75 -3.22 -19.88
N HIS A 156 -15.73 -3.47 -18.58
CA HIS A 156 -14.50 -3.44 -17.78
C HIS A 156 -14.55 -4.45 -16.62
N TRP A 157 -13.39 -4.84 -16.09
CA TRP A 157 -13.32 -5.61 -14.83
C TRP A 157 -13.16 -4.69 -13.61
N TRP A 158 -12.49 -3.55 -13.78
CA TRP A 158 -12.28 -2.52 -12.75
C TRP A 158 -12.46 -1.09 -13.27
N LEU A 159 -13.68 -0.55 -13.20
CA LEU A 159 -14.00 0.79 -13.70
C LEU A 159 -13.75 1.84 -12.60
N THR A 160 -12.79 2.76 -12.81
CA THR A 160 -12.43 3.76 -11.78
C THR A 160 -12.46 5.19 -12.29
N GLY A 161 -12.67 6.17 -11.43
CA GLY A 161 -12.41 7.56 -11.78
C GLY A 161 -11.90 8.33 -10.58
N PHE A 162 -10.93 9.21 -10.82
CA PHE A 162 -10.24 9.96 -9.78
C PHE A 162 -10.01 11.39 -10.23
N ARG A 163 -10.46 12.35 -9.42
CA ARG A 163 -10.18 13.78 -9.63
C ARG A 163 -9.12 14.22 -8.63
N TRP A 164 -8.01 14.72 -9.15
CA TRP A 164 -6.90 15.21 -8.32
C TRP A 164 -7.24 16.57 -7.71
N GLY A 165 -6.69 16.84 -6.53
CA GLY A 165 -6.81 18.15 -5.87
C GLY A 165 -8.18 18.46 -5.29
N LEU A 166 -9.11 17.50 -5.31
CA LEU A 166 -10.42 17.64 -4.68
C LEU A 166 -10.42 16.87 -3.35
N LEU A 167 -10.66 17.59 -2.24
CA LEU A 167 -10.80 16.99 -0.91
C LEU A 167 -12.26 16.67 -0.62
N SER A 168 -12.54 15.43 -0.22
CA SER A 168 -13.88 14.97 0.12
C SER A 168 -13.89 14.10 1.38
N ASP A 169 -14.95 14.21 2.17
CA ASP A 169 -15.33 13.16 3.10
C ASP A 169 -16.15 12.10 2.34
N PRO A 170 -15.93 10.79 2.53
CA PRO A 170 -16.75 9.76 1.92
C PRO A 170 -18.25 9.91 2.16
N ALA A 171 -18.68 10.53 3.27
CA ALA A 171 -20.08 10.80 3.58
C ALA A 171 -20.71 11.87 2.67
N ASP A 172 -19.90 12.77 2.09
CA ASP A 172 -20.36 13.82 1.17
C ASP A 172 -20.55 13.32 -0.27
N LEU A 173 -20.07 12.10 -0.54
CA LEU A 173 -20.07 11.49 -1.86
C LEU A 173 -21.26 10.56 -2.06
N SER A 174 -21.74 10.46 -3.28
CA SER A 174 -22.57 9.34 -3.75
C SER A 174 -22.16 8.95 -5.16
N VAL A 175 -22.46 7.73 -5.57
CA VAL A 175 -22.16 7.23 -6.91
C VAL A 175 -23.44 6.72 -7.54
N ARG A 176 -23.82 7.29 -8.68
CA ARG A 176 -24.89 6.72 -9.50
C ARG A 176 -24.29 5.62 -10.36
N ILE A 177 -24.78 4.40 -10.20
CA ILE A 177 -24.20 3.19 -10.77
C ILE A 177 -25.17 2.58 -11.77
N SER A 178 -24.63 2.07 -12.86
CA SER A 178 -25.32 1.16 -13.76
C SER A 178 -24.42 -0.04 -14.06
N ILE A 179 -24.95 -1.25 -13.97
CA ILE A 179 -24.24 -2.50 -14.26
C ILE A 179 -25.13 -3.37 -15.14
N THR A 180 -24.67 -3.71 -16.34
CA THR A 180 -25.33 -4.67 -17.24
C THR A 180 -24.78 -6.07 -16.97
N LEU A 181 -25.63 -6.93 -16.40
CA LEU A 181 -25.31 -8.32 -16.10
C LEU A 181 -25.34 -9.18 -17.37
N LEU A 182 -24.59 -10.28 -17.37
CA LEU A 182 -24.37 -11.13 -18.55
C LEU A 182 -25.65 -11.76 -19.10
N ASN A 183 -26.61 -12.07 -18.24
CA ASN A 183 -27.88 -12.71 -18.59
C ASN A 183 -28.90 -12.57 -17.45
N GLU A 184 -30.14 -12.97 -17.70
CA GLU A 184 -31.24 -12.92 -16.73
C GLU A 184 -30.97 -13.73 -15.45
N ALA A 185 -30.26 -14.86 -15.56
CA ALA A 185 -29.92 -15.67 -14.38
C ALA A 185 -28.89 -14.96 -13.48
N MET A 186 -27.93 -14.24 -14.05
CA MET A 186 -26.99 -13.41 -13.29
C MET A 186 -27.70 -12.21 -12.65
N LEU A 187 -28.63 -11.58 -13.39
CA LEU A 187 -29.48 -10.52 -12.84
C LEU A 187 -30.25 -11.01 -11.61
N ALA A 188 -30.92 -12.16 -11.70
CA ALA A 188 -31.68 -12.73 -10.59
C ALA A 188 -30.77 -12.99 -9.37
N ALA A 189 -29.57 -13.53 -9.58
CA ALA A 189 -28.60 -13.76 -8.50
C ALA A 189 -28.12 -12.45 -7.86
N PHE A 190 -27.80 -11.43 -8.67
CA PHE A 190 -27.39 -10.12 -8.20
C PHE A 190 -28.52 -9.43 -7.40
N THR A 191 -29.75 -9.40 -7.95
CA THR A 191 -30.91 -8.79 -7.28
C THR A 191 -31.21 -9.49 -5.95
N ALA A 192 -31.08 -10.81 -5.88
CA ALA A 192 -31.21 -11.54 -4.62
C ALA A 192 -30.13 -11.13 -3.60
N ALA A 193 -28.88 -10.96 -4.03
CA ALA A 193 -27.77 -10.55 -3.16
C ALA A 193 -27.89 -9.13 -2.58
N ILE A 194 -28.68 -8.26 -3.22
CA ILE A 194 -28.97 -6.92 -2.73
C ILE A 194 -30.39 -6.77 -2.18
N ALA A 195 -31.14 -7.85 -1.99
CA ALA A 195 -32.55 -7.79 -1.58
C ALA A 195 -32.75 -7.07 -0.23
N ASP A 196 -31.80 -7.23 0.70
CA ASP A 196 -31.80 -6.58 2.02
C ASP A 196 -31.14 -5.20 2.02
N ARG A 197 -30.83 -4.65 0.83
CA ARG A 197 -30.19 -3.35 0.64
C ARG A 197 -31.19 -2.41 -0.03
N PRO A 198 -31.95 -1.60 0.74
CA PRO A 198 -33.01 -0.75 0.20
C PRO A 198 -32.44 0.48 -0.54
N TYR A 199 -31.87 0.27 -1.72
CA TYR A 199 -31.50 1.36 -2.64
C TYR A 199 -32.78 2.05 -3.14
N PRO A 200 -33.06 3.31 -2.77
CA PRO A 200 -34.37 3.93 -3.01
C PRO A 200 -34.70 4.15 -4.48
N ASP A 201 -33.67 4.28 -5.31
CA ASP A 201 -33.75 4.54 -6.74
C ASP A 201 -33.35 3.32 -7.59
N LEU A 202 -33.37 2.12 -7.01
CA LEU A 202 -33.11 0.88 -7.73
C LEU A 202 -34.07 0.72 -8.92
N ARG A 203 -33.49 0.52 -10.10
CA ARG A 203 -34.21 0.23 -11.34
C ARG A 203 -33.57 -0.96 -12.04
N VAL A 204 -34.41 -1.73 -12.72
CA VAL A 204 -34.01 -2.85 -13.57
C VAL A 204 -34.58 -2.62 -14.96
N ASP A 205 -33.73 -2.61 -15.98
CA ASP A 205 -34.10 -2.51 -17.39
C ASP A 205 -33.32 -3.56 -18.21
N GLY A 206 -34.04 -4.55 -18.75
CA GLY A 206 -33.42 -5.76 -19.31
C GLY A 206 -32.54 -6.45 -18.27
N THR A 207 -31.26 -6.66 -18.59
CA THR A 207 -30.26 -7.20 -17.66
C THR A 207 -29.45 -6.12 -16.93
N THR A 208 -29.87 -4.86 -16.99
CA THR A 208 -29.16 -3.73 -16.37
C THR A 208 -29.80 -3.34 -15.05
N VAL A 209 -29.00 -3.27 -13.99
CA VAL A 209 -29.38 -2.71 -12.69
C VAL A 209 -28.77 -1.33 -12.54
N SER A 210 -29.55 -0.37 -12.02
CA SER A 210 -29.04 0.96 -11.70
C SER A 210 -29.55 1.44 -10.36
N PHE A 211 -28.68 2.06 -9.56
CA PHE A 211 -28.98 2.55 -8.21
C PHE A 211 -27.93 3.57 -7.76
N THR A 212 -28.23 4.31 -6.69
CA THR A 212 -27.26 5.22 -6.04
C THR A 212 -26.61 4.60 -4.82
N PHE A 213 -25.28 4.48 -4.84
CA PHE A 213 -24.47 4.15 -3.67
C PHE A 213 -24.09 5.42 -2.90
N ALA A 214 -24.81 5.70 -1.80
CA ALA A 214 -24.56 6.85 -0.92
C ALA A 214 -24.02 6.44 0.46
N THR A 215 -24.76 5.59 1.18
CA THR A 215 -24.31 5.01 2.45
C THR A 215 -24.14 3.52 2.26
N PRO A 216 -23.01 2.93 2.68
CA PRO A 216 -22.83 1.48 2.59
C PRO A 216 -23.80 0.75 3.53
N PHE A 217 -24.35 -0.36 3.04
CA PHE A 217 -25.09 -1.31 3.85
C PHE A 217 -24.16 -2.33 4.48
N ALA A 218 -23.03 -2.63 3.81
CA ALA A 218 -22.00 -3.51 4.36
C ALA A 218 -21.26 -2.85 5.53
N GLY A 219 -20.90 -3.67 6.53
CA GLY A 219 -20.01 -3.27 7.61
C GLY A 219 -18.68 -2.77 7.06
N GLN A 220 -18.27 -1.57 7.47
CA GLN A 220 -17.00 -1.02 7.05
C GLN A 220 -15.83 -1.74 7.74
N PRO A 221 -14.67 -1.85 7.08
CA PRO A 221 -13.48 -2.43 7.70
C PRO A 221 -13.12 -1.73 9.03
N PRO A 222 -12.25 -2.33 9.86
CA PRO A 222 -11.77 -1.68 11.08
C PRO A 222 -11.14 -0.32 10.78
N ARG A 223 -11.77 0.74 11.29
CA ARG A 223 -11.35 2.12 11.03
C ARG A 223 -11.21 2.90 12.34
N PRO A 224 -10.11 2.68 13.10
CA PRO A 224 -9.88 3.40 14.35
C PRO A 224 -9.87 4.91 14.11
N GLN A 225 -10.68 5.65 14.86
CA GLN A 225 -10.90 7.09 14.63
C GLN A 225 -9.58 7.88 14.58
N ALA A 226 -8.65 7.62 15.49
CA ALA A 226 -7.35 8.29 15.52
C ALA A 226 -6.50 8.04 14.25
N VAL A 227 -6.67 6.89 13.59
CA VAL A 227 -6.01 6.58 12.31
C VAL A 227 -6.71 7.32 11.17
N VAL A 228 -8.04 7.31 11.13
CA VAL A 228 -8.83 8.05 10.12
C VAL A 228 -8.50 9.54 10.17
N GLU A 229 -8.49 10.15 11.36
CA GLU A 229 -8.15 11.57 11.53
C GLU A 229 -6.72 11.89 11.05
N ARG A 230 -5.76 10.98 11.31
CA ARG A 230 -4.38 11.15 10.82
C ARG A 230 -4.31 11.08 9.30
N VAL A 231 -5.01 10.11 8.69
CA VAL A 231 -5.09 9.97 7.22
C VAL A 231 -5.76 11.19 6.60
N ASN A 232 -6.86 11.67 7.17
CA ASN A 232 -7.57 12.85 6.66
C ASN A 232 -6.69 14.11 6.70
N ARG A 233 -5.95 14.34 7.79
CA ARG A 233 -4.98 15.45 7.85
C ARG A 233 -3.88 15.33 6.80
N ALA A 234 -3.39 14.12 6.54
CA ALA A 234 -2.38 13.89 5.51
C ALA A 234 -2.94 14.14 4.09
N ASN A 235 -4.16 13.69 3.83
CA ASN A 235 -4.85 13.92 2.55
C ASN A 235 -5.09 15.40 2.32
N GLU A 236 -5.57 16.12 3.34
CA GLU A 236 -5.74 17.57 3.30
C GLU A 236 -4.43 18.31 3.01
N ALA A 237 -3.33 17.92 3.65
CA ALA A 237 -2.02 18.52 3.41
C ALA A 237 -1.55 18.32 1.96
N ILE A 238 -1.75 17.14 1.39
CA ILE A 238 -1.35 16.83 0.00
C ILE A 238 -2.22 17.57 -1.00
N VAL A 239 -3.53 17.63 -0.78
CA VAL A 239 -4.44 18.40 -1.64
C VAL A 239 -4.10 19.88 -1.61
N ARG A 240 -3.79 20.46 -0.44
CA ARG A 240 -3.34 21.86 -0.32
C ARG A 240 -2.03 22.10 -1.05
N ALA A 241 -1.03 21.24 -0.84
CA ALA A 241 0.25 21.34 -1.52
C ALA A 241 0.12 21.22 -3.04
N TYR A 242 -0.80 20.39 -3.54
CA TYR A 242 -1.12 20.30 -4.95
C TYR A 242 -1.77 21.58 -5.50
N ALA A 243 -2.67 22.19 -4.74
CA ALA A 243 -3.33 23.43 -5.13
C ALA A 243 -2.36 24.62 -5.25
N ASP A 244 -1.25 24.60 -4.50
CA ASP A 244 -0.20 25.63 -4.55
C ASP A 244 0.77 25.45 -5.74
N LEU A 245 0.72 24.33 -6.46
CA LEU A 245 1.55 24.09 -7.64
C LEU A 245 0.99 24.82 -8.87
N PRO A 246 1.86 25.34 -9.76
CA PRO A 246 1.40 25.92 -11.01
C PRO A 246 0.97 24.80 -11.97
N HIS A 247 -0.34 24.61 -12.13
CA HIS A 247 -0.95 23.74 -13.14
C HIS A 247 -2.28 24.35 -13.63
N THR A 248 -2.72 23.90 -14.80
CA THR A 248 -3.98 24.35 -15.43
C THR A 248 -5.06 23.27 -15.43
N GLY A 249 -4.75 22.10 -14.89
CA GLY A 249 -5.58 20.90 -14.88
C GLY A 249 -4.80 19.72 -14.32
N ASN A 250 -5.42 18.54 -14.36
CA ASN A 250 -4.92 17.28 -13.84
C ASN A 250 -4.18 16.44 -14.88
N ASP A 251 -3.83 16.99 -16.06
CA ASP A 251 -3.00 16.26 -17.04
C ASP A 251 -1.61 15.98 -16.44
N PRO A 252 -1.23 14.71 -16.24
CA PRO A 252 0.07 14.37 -15.69
C PRO A 252 1.26 14.83 -16.55
N ASN A 253 1.05 15.16 -17.83
CA ASN A 253 2.08 15.75 -18.69
C ASN A 253 2.43 17.18 -18.30
N ASP A 254 1.45 17.95 -17.81
CA ASP A 254 1.58 19.39 -17.55
C ASP A 254 1.90 19.69 -16.08
N ILE A 255 1.79 18.69 -15.20
CA ILE A 255 2.10 18.83 -13.78
C ILE A 255 3.60 18.62 -13.55
N GLN A 256 4.20 19.56 -12.82
CA GLN A 256 5.62 19.48 -12.48
C GLN A 256 5.96 18.22 -11.69
N ALA A 257 7.06 17.57 -12.06
CA ALA A 257 7.57 16.37 -11.39
C ALA A 257 7.85 16.58 -9.89
N ASP A 258 7.97 17.82 -9.39
CA ASP A 258 8.10 18.10 -7.96
C ASP A 258 6.88 17.61 -7.15
N ILE A 259 5.71 17.43 -7.76
CA ILE A 259 4.57 16.77 -7.13
C ILE A 259 4.90 15.33 -6.69
N LEU A 260 5.84 14.65 -7.36
CA LEU A 260 6.29 13.31 -6.98
C LEU A 260 6.97 13.29 -5.61
N ARG A 261 7.47 14.45 -5.14
CA ARG A 261 7.97 14.62 -3.77
C ARG A 261 6.85 14.84 -2.77
N VAL A 262 5.74 15.45 -3.19
CA VAL A 262 4.55 15.74 -2.38
C VAL A 262 3.64 14.51 -2.21
N VAL A 263 3.40 13.79 -3.31
CA VAL A 263 2.57 12.59 -3.37
C VAL A 263 3.41 11.33 -3.07
N GLY A 264 4.73 11.41 -3.26
CA GLY A 264 5.65 10.27 -3.14
C GLY A 264 5.57 9.35 -4.35
N LEU A 265 6.69 9.15 -5.06
CA LEU A 265 6.83 8.14 -6.12
C LEU A 265 6.37 6.74 -5.68
N SER A 266 6.53 6.42 -4.38
CA SER A 266 6.10 5.15 -3.79
C SER A 266 4.58 4.95 -3.77
N ARG A 267 3.77 6.02 -3.81
CA ARG A 267 2.29 5.93 -3.80
C ARG A 267 1.68 5.71 -5.19
N LEU A 268 2.43 6.02 -6.25
CA LEU A 268 2.07 5.69 -7.63
C LEU A 268 2.35 4.21 -7.95
N HIS A 269 3.26 3.55 -7.22
CA HIS A 269 3.50 2.11 -7.35
C HIS A 269 2.47 1.28 -6.54
N ARG A 270 1.18 1.49 -6.83
CA ARG A 270 0.05 0.84 -6.13
C ARG A 270 0.22 -0.70 -6.05
N ARG A 271 0.79 -1.34 -7.08
CA ARG A 271 1.11 -2.77 -7.12
C ARG A 271 2.10 -3.20 -6.03
N ASP A 272 3.20 -2.46 -5.88
CA ASP A 272 4.27 -2.77 -4.92
C ASP A 272 3.84 -2.45 -3.48
N GLN A 273 3.08 -1.37 -3.29
CA GLN A 273 2.58 -0.99 -1.96
C GLN A 273 1.49 -1.93 -1.46
N LEU A 274 0.62 -2.41 -2.35
CA LEU A 274 -0.38 -3.44 -2.05
C LEU A 274 0.31 -4.79 -1.79
N GLY A 275 1.29 -5.17 -2.62
CA GLY A 275 2.09 -6.37 -2.40
C GLY A 275 2.87 -6.36 -1.09
N ARG A 276 3.46 -5.21 -0.71
CA ARG A 276 4.09 -4.97 0.60
C ARG A 276 3.10 -5.13 1.74
N THR A 277 1.95 -4.46 1.66
CA THR A 277 0.95 -4.47 2.74
C THR A 277 0.33 -5.86 2.92
N VAL A 278 -0.02 -6.53 1.82
CA VAL A 278 -0.52 -7.91 1.83
C VAL A 278 0.54 -8.88 2.35
N GLY A 279 1.80 -8.72 1.93
CA GLY A 279 2.90 -9.53 2.42
C GLY A 279 3.14 -9.35 3.93
N GLN A 280 3.08 -8.11 4.43
CA GLN A 280 3.20 -7.80 5.86
C GLN A 280 2.04 -8.36 6.67
N LEU A 281 0.79 -8.18 6.22
CA LEU A 281 -0.40 -8.75 6.87
C LEU A 281 -0.35 -10.29 6.91
N ALA A 282 0.17 -10.93 5.86
CA ALA A 282 0.35 -12.38 5.85
C ALA A 282 1.37 -12.84 6.91
N VAL A 283 2.48 -12.12 7.06
CA VAL A 283 3.48 -12.39 8.11
C VAL A 283 2.91 -12.14 9.51
N GLU A 284 2.18 -11.04 9.70
CA GLU A 284 1.51 -10.70 10.97
C GLU A 284 0.41 -11.72 11.34
N ALA A 285 -0.24 -12.31 10.33
CA ALA A 285 -1.16 -13.44 10.47
C ALA A 285 -0.45 -14.80 10.67
N GLY A 286 0.87 -14.80 10.89
CA GLY A 286 1.65 -15.98 11.27
C GLY A 286 2.24 -16.79 10.11
N GLN A 287 2.23 -16.25 8.88
CA GLN A 287 2.80 -16.95 7.71
C GLN A 287 4.30 -16.72 7.58
N SER A 288 5.03 -17.77 7.19
CA SER A 288 6.48 -17.65 7.01
C SER A 288 6.83 -16.77 5.81
N MET A 289 7.94 -16.03 5.89
CA MET A 289 8.42 -15.19 4.79
C MET A 289 8.65 -16.00 3.50
N GLY A 290 9.14 -17.24 3.62
CA GLY A 290 9.30 -18.14 2.48
C GLY A 290 7.97 -18.49 1.81
N THR A 291 6.90 -18.67 2.60
CA THR A 291 5.54 -18.92 2.10
C THR A 291 5.00 -17.70 1.34
N VAL A 292 5.21 -16.49 1.87
CA VAL A 292 4.79 -15.24 1.23
C VAL A 292 5.54 -15.03 -0.09
N VAL A 293 6.86 -15.18 -0.10
CA VAL A 293 7.69 -15.09 -1.31
C VAL A 293 7.24 -16.09 -2.37
N ASP A 294 7.02 -17.36 -1.99
CA ASP A 294 6.60 -18.41 -2.92
C ASP A 294 5.23 -18.11 -3.58
N VAL A 295 4.27 -17.58 -2.82
CA VAL A 295 2.97 -17.19 -3.36
C VAL A 295 3.08 -16.01 -4.32
N PHE A 296 3.80 -14.96 -3.96
CA PHE A 296 3.97 -13.81 -4.84
C PHE A 296 4.74 -14.14 -6.11
N THR A 297 5.73 -15.03 -6.04
CA THR A 297 6.49 -15.47 -7.20
C THR A 297 5.70 -16.41 -8.10
N ARG A 298 5.02 -17.42 -7.56
CA ARG A 298 4.30 -18.42 -8.38
C ARG A 298 2.98 -17.91 -8.94
N ARG A 299 2.21 -17.10 -8.19
CA ARG A 299 0.87 -16.68 -8.59
C ARG A 299 0.83 -15.32 -9.26
N PHE A 300 1.68 -14.39 -8.80
CA PHE A 300 1.67 -12.99 -9.24
C PHE A 300 2.87 -12.63 -10.12
N GLY A 301 3.73 -13.62 -10.43
CA GLY A 301 4.89 -13.45 -11.30
C GLY A 301 5.92 -12.43 -10.78
N VAL A 302 5.88 -12.12 -9.48
CA VAL A 302 6.77 -11.13 -8.87
C VAL A 302 8.12 -11.80 -8.59
N ALA A 303 9.21 -11.18 -9.04
CA ALA A 303 10.55 -11.70 -8.76
C ALA A 303 10.73 -11.88 -7.24
N ALA A 304 11.26 -13.04 -6.83
CA ALA A 304 11.45 -13.35 -5.42
C ALA A 304 12.28 -12.27 -4.71
N SER A 305 13.28 -11.70 -5.41
CA SER A 305 14.04 -10.55 -4.93
C SER A 305 13.17 -9.34 -4.63
N THR A 306 12.22 -8.99 -5.50
CA THR A 306 11.30 -7.87 -5.31
C THR A 306 10.36 -8.10 -4.12
N VAL A 307 9.88 -9.33 -3.90
CA VAL A 307 9.06 -9.65 -2.72
C VAL A 307 9.90 -9.62 -1.44
N VAL A 308 11.15 -10.08 -1.51
CA VAL A 308 12.10 -9.94 -0.41
C VAL A 308 12.38 -8.47 -0.14
N ASP A 309 12.59 -7.64 -1.16
CA ASP A 309 12.80 -6.18 -1.09
C ASP A 309 11.59 -5.46 -0.47
N TRP A 310 10.37 -5.91 -0.79
CA TRP A 310 9.13 -5.45 -0.16
C TRP A 310 9.06 -5.76 1.33
N LEU A 311 9.49 -6.97 1.70
CA LEU A 311 9.47 -7.44 3.09
C LEU A 311 10.70 -6.97 3.90
N SER A 312 11.78 -6.53 3.23
CA SER A 312 13.07 -6.14 3.81
C SER A 312 13.43 -4.64 3.67
N GLY A 313 12.71 -3.89 2.83
CA GLY A 313 12.91 -2.46 2.61
C GLY A 313 14.08 -2.06 1.69
N ALA A 314 14.67 -3.01 0.95
CA ALA A 314 15.84 -2.77 0.09
C ALA A 314 15.41 -2.37 -1.33
N THR A 315 15.72 -1.14 -1.78
CA THR A 315 15.88 -0.71 -3.21
C THR A 315 15.93 0.81 -3.36
N SER A 316 15.59 1.60 -2.35
CA SER A 316 15.79 3.05 -2.36
C SER A 316 17.16 3.44 -1.81
N ASP A 317 17.75 4.54 -2.28
CA ASP A 317 18.86 5.21 -1.60
C ASP A 317 18.47 5.48 -0.12
N PHE A 318 19.39 5.30 0.84
CA PHE A 318 19.07 5.33 2.27
C PHE A 318 18.51 6.70 2.69
N ALA A 319 19.03 7.79 2.13
CA ALA A 319 18.53 9.13 2.39
C ALA A 319 17.09 9.31 1.87
N THR A 320 16.82 8.78 0.68
CA THR A 320 15.50 8.77 0.05
C THR A 320 14.49 7.92 0.85
N TRP A 321 14.91 6.75 1.33
CA TRP A 321 14.09 5.87 2.17
C TRP A 321 13.75 6.49 3.52
N VAL A 322 14.74 7.13 4.14
CA VAL A 322 14.57 7.89 5.38
C VAL A 322 13.57 9.02 5.20
N ALA A 323 13.72 9.85 4.16
CA ALA A 323 12.84 10.98 3.91
C ALA A 323 11.38 10.51 3.74
N ALA A 324 11.17 9.47 2.93
CA ALA A 324 9.86 8.86 2.73
C ALA A 324 9.26 8.29 4.03
N THR A 325 10.09 7.70 4.90
CA THR A 325 9.62 7.15 6.18
C THR A 325 9.34 8.26 7.21
N GLN A 326 10.11 9.35 7.21
CA GLN A 326 9.88 10.51 8.06
C GLN A 326 8.57 11.23 7.70
N ASP A 327 8.33 11.43 6.39
CA ASP A 327 7.08 12.01 5.88
C ASP A 327 5.87 11.14 6.22
N TYR A 328 6.03 9.80 6.15
CA TYR A 328 5.01 8.85 6.56
C TYR A 328 4.68 8.91 8.06
N LEU A 329 5.66 9.20 8.93
CA LEU A 329 5.50 9.15 10.39
C LEU A 329 5.15 10.48 11.06
N GLY A 330 5.27 11.62 10.35
CA GLY A 330 4.72 12.95 10.67
C GLY A 330 4.64 13.35 12.16
N LEU A 331 5.75 13.71 12.82
CA LEU A 331 5.75 14.21 14.21
C LEU A 331 6.89 15.23 14.53
N PRO A 332 6.63 16.26 15.37
CA PRO A 332 7.56 17.36 15.67
C PRO A 332 8.68 17.03 16.70
N LEU A 333 8.70 15.82 17.25
CA LEU A 333 9.71 15.35 18.23
C LEU A 333 10.08 13.89 17.92
N ASN A 334 10.89 13.67 16.89
CA ASN A 334 11.17 12.36 16.32
C ASN A 334 12.46 11.74 16.88
N PHE A 335 12.34 10.93 17.93
CA PHE A 335 13.46 10.19 18.55
C PHE A 335 13.59 8.75 18.01
N THR A 336 13.29 8.56 16.73
CA THR A 336 13.35 7.24 16.06
C THR A 336 14.78 6.89 15.66
N CYS A 337 15.13 5.60 15.72
CA CYS A 337 16.34 5.04 15.12
C CYS A 337 16.01 4.42 13.76
N TYR A 338 16.63 4.96 12.70
CA TYR A 338 16.62 4.39 11.36
C TYR A 338 17.94 3.66 11.16
N VAL A 339 17.88 2.34 10.98
CA VAL A 339 19.08 1.51 10.99
C VAL A 339 19.20 0.76 9.68
N GLU A 340 20.36 0.86 9.06
CA GLU A 340 20.80 0.03 7.95
C GLU A 340 21.86 -0.97 8.45
N ILE A 341 21.77 -2.20 7.97
CA ILE A 341 22.76 -3.24 8.17
C ILE A 341 23.28 -3.59 6.79
N ASP A 342 24.54 -3.25 6.55
CA ASP A 342 25.18 -3.40 5.26
C ASP A 342 26.07 -4.63 5.27
N ASN A 343 25.62 -5.65 4.54
CA ASN A 343 26.32 -6.92 4.34
C ASN A 343 26.94 -7.02 2.93
N THR A 344 27.15 -5.89 2.24
CA THR A 344 27.67 -5.88 0.85
C THR A 344 29.09 -6.41 0.76
N HIS A 345 29.90 -6.19 1.79
CA HIS A 345 31.28 -6.68 1.91
C HIS A 345 31.42 -7.88 2.85
N GLY A 346 30.30 -8.47 3.29
CA GLY A 346 30.30 -9.62 4.19
C GLY A 346 30.81 -10.90 3.55
N ALA A 347 31.37 -11.79 4.36
CA ALA A 347 31.85 -13.09 3.89
C ALA A 347 30.70 -14.07 3.63
N SER A 348 29.60 -13.96 4.37
CA SER A 348 28.41 -14.82 4.30
C SER A 348 27.12 -14.05 4.54
N ASP A 349 26.01 -14.76 4.50
CA ASP A 349 24.72 -14.27 4.99
C ASP A 349 24.76 -14.00 6.50
N LEU A 350 23.86 -13.13 6.95
CA LEU A 350 23.58 -12.85 8.35
C LEU A 350 22.25 -13.47 8.74
N LEU A 351 22.20 -14.18 9.86
CA LEU A 351 20.99 -14.81 10.40
C LEU A 351 20.64 -14.17 11.74
N LEU A 352 19.41 -13.66 11.89
CA LEU A 352 18.98 -13.03 13.13
C LEU A 352 18.89 -14.08 14.25
N THR A 353 19.61 -13.87 15.33
CA THR A 353 19.59 -14.75 16.51
C THR A 353 18.98 -14.08 17.75
N GLY A 354 18.79 -12.76 17.71
CA GLY A 354 18.15 -12.03 18.78
C GLY A 354 17.82 -10.61 18.40
N HIS A 355 16.80 -10.03 19.02
CA HIS A 355 16.54 -8.60 18.96
C HIS A 355 15.81 -8.15 20.22
N ARG A 356 15.97 -6.88 20.58
CA ARG A 356 15.32 -6.29 21.74
C ARG A 356 15.00 -4.82 21.49
N ALA A 357 13.75 -4.43 21.74
CA ALA A 357 13.39 -3.03 21.91
C ALA A 357 13.38 -2.72 23.42
N THR A 358 14.42 -2.04 23.90
CA THR A 358 14.50 -1.61 25.31
C THR A 358 13.54 -0.45 25.57
N HIS A 359 13.46 0.49 24.62
CA HIS A 359 12.46 1.54 24.57
C HIS A 359 11.97 1.71 23.13
N GLY A 360 10.67 1.87 22.94
CA GLY A 360 10.05 1.89 21.62
C GLY A 360 9.62 0.54 21.09
N SER A 361 9.23 0.54 19.83
CA SER A 361 8.79 -0.66 19.11
C SER A 361 9.32 -0.65 17.70
N PHE A 362 9.69 -1.83 17.19
CA PHE A 362 10.07 -1.97 15.79
C PHE A 362 8.82 -1.81 14.94
N VAL A 363 8.80 -0.79 14.08
CA VAL A 363 7.74 -0.58 13.07
C VAL A 363 8.16 -1.08 11.69
N VAL A 364 9.47 -1.21 11.48
CA VAL A 364 10.06 -2.12 10.51
C VAL A 364 10.98 -3.02 11.30
N GLY A 365 10.65 -4.30 11.38
CA GLY A 365 11.37 -5.30 12.18
C GLY A 365 12.76 -5.63 11.63
N PRO A 366 13.67 -6.14 12.47
CA PRO A 366 14.89 -6.75 11.97
C PRO A 366 14.56 -7.99 11.13
N PRO A 367 15.05 -8.10 9.89
CA PRO A 367 14.80 -9.28 9.08
C PRO A 367 15.49 -10.51 9.67
N ALA A 368 14.88 -11.68 9.50
CA ALA A 368 15.45 -12.94 9.98
C ALA A 368 16.74 -13.33 9.26
N TRP A 369 16.98 -12.78 8.07
CA TRP A 369 18.11 -13.10 7.19
C TRP A 369 18.52 -11.88 6.36
N ILE A 370 19.82 -11.66 6.18
CA ILE A 370 20.40 -10.63 5.31
C ILE A 370 21.43 -11.32 4.41
N GLY A 371 21.14 -11.37 3.12
CA GLY A 371 22.02 -12.03 2.15
C GLY A 371 23.41 -11.40 2.07
N LYS A 372 24.42 -12.20 1.76
CA LYS A 372 25.73 -11.70 1.33
C LYS A 372 25.55 -10.78 0.12
N GLY A 373 26.19 -9.61 0.15
CA GLY A 373 26.11 -8.66 -0.96
C GLY A 373 24.90 -7.73 -0.88
N THR A 374 24.08 -7.81 0.17
CA THR A 374 22.85 -7.00 0.30
C THR A 374 22.88 -6.10 1.53
N THR A 375 21.91 -5.19 1.59
CA THR A 375 21.65 -4.37 2.78
C THR A 375 20.25 -4.67 3.32
N ALA A 376 20.04 -4.40 4.59
CA ALA A 376 18.74 -4.50 5.24
C ALA A 376 18.46 -3.23 6.04
N ARG A 377 17.19 -2.88 6.20
CA ARG A 377 16.78 -1.69 6.95
C ARG A 377 15.69 -1.99 7.95
N LEU A 378 15.77 -1.33 9.10
CA LEU A 378 14.80 -1.45 10.18
C LEU A 378 14.54 -0.10 10.83
N VAL A 379 13.41 0.00 11.52
CA VAL A 379 12.97 1.24 12.17
C VAL A 379 12.52 0.91 13.58
N LEU A 380 13.25 1.41 14.57
CA LEU A 380 12.84 1.38 15.96
C LEU A 380 12.24 2.74 16.33
N ARG A 381 10.92 2.76 16.46
CA ARG A 381 10.15 3.97 16.67
C ARG A 381 10.03 4.30 18.15
N ASP A 382 10.22 5.57 18.48
CA ASP A 382 9.86 6.12 19.78
C ASP A 382 8.33 6.13 19.96
N PRO A 383 7.77 5.46 20.98
CA PRO A 383 6.34 5.31 21.11
C PRO A 383 5.75 6.59 21.72
N LYS A 384 5.04 7.41 20.94
CA LYS A 384 4.47 8.65 21.49
C LYS A 384 3.15 8.38 22.23
N PRO A 385 2.93 9.01 23.40
CA PRO A 385 3.87 9.85 24.17
C PRO A 385 4.92 9.01 24.95
N SER A 386 6.19 9.44 24.93
CA SER A 386 7.30 8.78 25.63
C SER A 386 8.36 9.79 26.06
N ILE A 387 8.91 9.57 27.27
CA ILE A 387 10.06 10.31 27.83
C ILE A 387 11.38 9.54 27.64
N HIS A 388 11.37 8.42 26.94
CA HIS A 388 12.54 7.55 26.82
C HIS A 388 13.19 7.61 25.44
N GLY A 389 12.43 7.91 24.38
CA GLY A 389 12.93 7.83 23.00
C GLY A 389 12.89 6.40 22.47
N SER A 390 13.80 6.08 21.55
CA SER A 390 14.00 4.71 21.05
C SER A 390 15.37 4.16 21.45
N ALA A 391 15.40 2.91 21.91
CA ALA A 391 16.63 2.23 22.28
C ALA A 391 16.46 0.72 22.07
N GLY A 392 17.38 0.09 21.37
CA GLY A 392 17.30 -1.34 21.11
C GLY A 392 18.57 -1.94 20.53
N SER A 393 18.51 -3.24 20.30
CA SER A 393 19.60 -4.00 19.72
C SER A 393 19.09 -5.14 18.84
N VAL A 394 19.96 -5.59 17.93
CA VAL A 394 19.77 -6.74 17.07
C VAL A 394 21.06 -7.55 17.04
N THR A 395 20.93 -8.88 17.01
CA THR A 395 22.05 -9.81 17.01
C THR A 395 21.95 -10.69 15.78
N TYR A 396 23.02 -10.74 14.99
CA TYR A 396 23.12 -11.61 13.83
C TYR A 396 24.30 -12.58 13.95
N ALA A 397 24.07 -13.84 13.60
CA ALA A 397 25.11 -14.85 13.41
C ALA A 397 25.53 -14.91 11.93
N TYR A 398 26.82 -15.13 11.69
CA TYR A 398 27.39 -15.22 10.34
C TYR A 398 28.71 -16.02 10.35
N ALA A 399 29.15 -16.45 9.18
CA ALA A 399 30.46 -17.05 8.97
C ALA A 399 31.47 -16.01 8.50
N THR A 400 32.65 -15.97 9.11
CA THR A 400 33.78 -15.15 8.68
C THR A 400 34.44 -15.74 7.42
N ALA A 401 35.42 -15.03 6.84
CA ALA A 401 36.09 -15.45 5.61
C ALA A 401 36.87 -16.78 5.76
N ASP A 402 37.30 -17.12 6.97
CA ASP A 402 37.92 -18.39 7.37
C ASP A 402 36.89 -19.46 7.80
N LEU A 403 35.60 -19.23 7.52
CA LEU A 403 34.48 -20.13 7.80
C LEU A 403 34.20 -20.35 9.30
N ALA A 404 34.73 -19.51 10.19
CA ALA A 404 34.37 -19.55 11.60
C ALA A 404 32.99 -18.90 11.83
N MET A 405 32.13 -19.58 12.58
CA MET A 405 30.84 -19.02 12.98
C MET A 405 31.03 -18.01 14.11
N THR A 406 30.44 -16.83 13.98
CA THR A 406 30.46 -15.76 14.99
C THR A 406 29.11 -15.06 15.02
N SER A 407 28.94 -14.13 15.96
CA SER A 407 27.82 -13.19 15.98
C SER A 407 28.28 -11.75 16.12
N VAL A 408 27.41 -10.81 15.77
CA VAL A 408 27.54 -9.39 16.05
C VAL A 408 26.29 -8.89 16.77
N ASP A 409 26.48 -8.10 17.81
CA ASP A 409 25.43 -7.33 18.46
C ASP A 409 25.53 -5.88 17.97
N LEU A 410 24.44 -5.38 17.41
CA LEU A 410 24.31 -4.00 16.96
C LEU A 410 23.32 -3.30 17.87
N SER A 411 23.74 -2.22 18.54
CA SER A 411 22.88 -1.40 19.40
C SER A 411 22.71 0.00 18.84
N PHE A 412 21.57 0.62 19.12
CA PHE A 412 21.23 1.96 18.68
C PHE A 412 20.23 2.62 19.63
N GLU A 413 20.51 3.87 19.99
CA GLU A 413 19.79 4.63 20.99
C GLU A 413 19.64 6.09 20.54
N CYS A 414 18.39 6.53 20.43
CA CYS A 414 17.99 7.91 20.21
C CYS A 414 17.11 8.32 21.40
N PRO A 415 17.72 8.66 22.56
CA PRO A 415 16.98 8.96 23.77
C PRO A 415 16.40 10.38 23.72
N THR A 416 15.39 10.65 24.56
CA THR A 416 14.87 12.02 24.72
C THR A 416 15.71 12.85 25.71
N LEU A 417 15.29 14.11 25.96
CA LEU A 417 15.90 15.02 26.93
C LEU A 417 17.38 15.32 26.60
N ASN A 418 18.23 15.45 27.62
CA ASN A 418 19.66 15.78 27.48
C ASN A 418 20.57 14.54 27.37
N HIS A 419 20.00 13.37 27.09
CA HIS A 419 20.79 12.15 26.88
C HIS A 419 21.42 12.14 25.49
N HIS A 420 22.58 11.48 25.35
CA HIS A 420 23.29 11.41 24.08
C HIS A 420 22.83 10.22 23.25
N ASN A 421 22.77 10.39 21.93
CA ASN A 421 22.58 9.27 21.03
C ASN A 421 23.78 8.29 21.13
N ALA A 422 23.52 7.01 20.93
CA ALA A 422 24.54 5.97 20.89
C ALA A 422 24.26 4.97 19.76
N ALA A 423 25.31 4.41 19.17
CA ALA A 423 25.22 3.28 18.26
C ALA A 423 26.55 2.53 18.26
N THR A 424 26.52 1.21 18.40
CA THR A 424 27.74 0.38 18.43
C THR A 424 27.54 -0.98 17.76
N ALA A 425 28.65 -1.57 17.33
CA ALA A 425 28.76 -2.98 16.97
C ALA A 425 29.73 -3.66 17.96
N SER A 426 29.42 -4.88 18.40
CA SER A 426 30.27 -5.62 19.36
C SER A 426 31.55 -6.20 18.76
N ARG A 427 31.74 -6.02 17.45
CA ARG A 427 32.72 -6.71 16.62
C ARG A 427 33.58 -5.70 15.86
N SER A 428 34.89 -5.93 15.80
CA SER A 428 35.85 -5.00 15.19
C SER A 428 35.89 -5.04 13.66
N ASP A 429 35.37 -6.10 13.05
CA ASP A 429 35.14 -6.23 11.60
C ASP A 429 33.87 -5.51 11.13
N TRP A 430 33.15 -4.86 12.06
CA TRP A 430 31.99 -4.01 11.80
C TRP A 430 32.32 -2.56 12.08
N VAL A 431 31.97 -1.69 11.14
CA VAL A 431 32.09 -0.24 11.30
C VAL A 431 30.69 0.34 11.45
N THR A 432 30.43 0.94 12.61
CA THR A 432 29.19 1.68 12.83
C THR A 432 29.35 3.12 12.37
N TRP A 433 28.49 3.51 11.44
CA TRP A 433 28.34 4.86 10.95
C TRP A 433 27.05 5.46 11.49
N ALA A 434 27.09 6.75 11.82
CA ALA A 434 25.94 7.45 12.34
C ALA A 434 25.87 8.91 11.88
N LYS A 435 24.64 9.41 11.79
CA LYS A 435 24.29 10.82 11.57
C LYS A 435 22.97 11.12 12.28
N SER A 436 22.65 12.39 12.48
CA SER A 436 21.42 12.76 13.21
C SER A 436 20.81 14.05 12.68
N GLY A 437 19.50 14.19 12.87
CA GLY A 437 18.71 15.34 12.41
C GLY A 437 18.28 15.23 10.97
N ASP A 438 19.23 15.43 10.05
CA ASP A 438 19.00 15.45 8.60
C ASP A 438 19.70 14.26 7.93
N ALA A 439 18.96 13.53 7.10
CA ALA A 439 19.42 12.39 6.34
C ALA A 439 20.54 12.74 5.33
N GLY A 440 20.60 13.97 4.84
CA GLY A 440 21.64 14.46 3.93
C GLY A 440 22.97 14.77 4.62
N ARG A 441 23.06 14.68 5.95
CA ARG A 441 24.32 14.95 6.67
C ARG A 441 25.37 13.88 6.40
N PRO A 442 26.67 14.25 6.43
CA PRO A 442 27.74 13.29 6.24
C PRO A 442 27.78 12.26 7.38
N TRP A 443 27.92 10.99 7.00
CA TRP A 443 28.18 9.88 7.91
C TRP A 443 29.45 10.08 8.73
N ARG A 444 29.41 9.70 10.01
CA ARG A 444 30.54 9.72 10.95
C ARG A 444 30.69 8.36 11.61
N THR A 445 31.90 7.96 11.99
CA THR A 445 32.16 6.69 12.71
C THR A 445 31.83 6.73 14.20
N SER A 446 31.23 7.82 14.67
CA SER A 446 30.70 7.96 16.03
C SER A 446 29.32 8.60 16.00
N ALA A 447 28.43 8.12 16.88
CA ALA A 447 27.09 8.66 17.04
C ALA A 447 27.15 10.15 17.41
N PRO A 448 26.49 11.05 16.66
CA PRO A 448 26.42 12.45 17.06
C PRO A 448 25.70 12.58 18.41
N ALA A 449 26.34 13.22 19.39
CA ALA A 449 25.81 13.34 20.74
C ALA A 449 24.42 13.98 20.82
N ARG A 450 24.03 14.80 19.83
CA ARG A 450 22.74 15.49 19.77
C ARG A 450 22.12 15.42 18.37
N GLY A 451 20.85 15.79 18.29
CA GLY A 451 20.07 15.80 17.05
C GLY A 451 19.25 14.55 16.90
N HIS A 452 18.04 14.70 16.36
CA HIS A 452 17.07 13.62 16.22
C HIS A 452 16.30 13.77 14.90
N PRO A 453 15.93 12.69 14.22
CA PRO A 453 16.15 11.28 14.60
C PRO A 453 17.62 10.84 14.45
N LEU A 454 17.91 9.60 14.86
CA LEU A 454 19.22 8.98 14.70
C LEU A 454 19.19 8.05 13.48
N PHE A 455 20.23 8.18 12.65
CA PHE A 455 20.49 7.31 11.52
C PHE A 455 21.74 6.51 11.81
N VAL A 456 21.66 5.19 11.66
CA VAL A 456 22.75 4.26 11.91
C VAL A 456 22.93 3.38 10.69
N SER A 457 24.16 3.15 10.26
CA SER A 457 24.49 2.11 9.29
C SER A 457 25.65 1.29 9.83
N SER A 458 25.44 0.00 10.04
CA SER A 458 26.47 -0.92 10.50
C SER A 458 26.97 -1.73 9.31
N VAL A 459 28.23 -1.52 8.95
CA VAL A 459 28.84 -2.05 7.72
C VAL A 459 29.90 -3.09 8.08
N ILE A 460 29.73 -4.32 7.64
CA ILE A 460 30.75 -5.36 7.77
C ILE A 460 31.85 -5.16 6.72
N GLY A 461 33.12 -5.46 7.06
CA GLY A 461 34.20 -5.54 6.06
C GLY A 461 34.82 -4.20 5.64
N GLY A 462 34.54 -3.09 6.34
CA GLY A 462 35.31 -1.84 6.21
C GLY A 462 34.83 -0.84 5.15
N GLY A 463 33.56 -0.91 4.73
CA GLY A 463 32.95 0.04 3.80
C GLY A 463 32.41 1.33 4.44
N ARG A 464 31.99 2.26 3.59
CA ARG A 464 31.20 3.44 3.97
C ARG A 464 29.78 3.28 3.42
N PRO A 465 28.73 3.65 4.16
CA PRO A 465 27.37 3.63 3.64
C PRO A 465 27.27 4.61 2.46
N ALA A 466 26.39 4.27 1.51
CA ALA A 466 26.08 5.13 0.38
C ALA A 466 25.60 6.53 0.80
#